data_AF-U1QLX9-F1
#
_entry.id   AF-U1QLX9-F1
#
_cell.length_a   1.000
_cell.length_b   1.000
_cell.length_c   1.000
_cell.angle_alpha   90.00
_cell.angle_beta   90.00
_cell.angle_gamma   90.00
#
_symmetry.space_group_name_H-M   'P 1'
#
loop_
_entity.id
_entity.type
_entity.pdbx_description
1 polymer ?
#
loop_
_entity_poly.entity_id
_entity_poly.type
_entity_poly.pdbx_seq_one_letter_code
_entity_poly.pdbx_strand_id
1 'polypeptide(L)'
;MDIDTYRDQVKTQIVDHEYEPLSPADAKPFDPVWHKEDEDPTIGRTKVFITINGDLELDTEILETTTESFRTLVGSASPPTDGSFQNLFGYIIYPRRGFDEELIEFATEEFTVANRRTNVFPLLYDLDAEALHTHTVPRLKGRGFYEKQKFDAEELLTLASE
;
A
#
# COMPACT_ATOMS: atom_id res chain seq x y z
N MET A 1 -15.72 7.71 -10.07
CA MET A 1 -16.04 7.59 -8.61
C MET A 1 -15.64 8.82 -7.78
N ASP A 2 -16.14 8.99 -6.53
CA ASP A 2 -15.63 9.97 -5.54
C ASP A 2 -14.81 9.29 -4.42
N ILE A 3 -14.04 10.09 -3.66
CA ILE A 3 -13.09 9.56 -2.68
C ILE A 3 -13.75 8.83 -1.51
N ASP A 4 -14.91 9.29 -1.06
CA ASP A 4 -15.61 8.67 0.09
C ASP A 4 -16.20 7.32 -0.32
N THR A 5 -16.79 7.26 -1.52
CA THR A 5 -17.26 6.00 -2.12
C THR A 5 -16.13 5.00 -2.27
N TYR A 6 -14.97 5.43 -2.78
CA TYR A 6 -13.81 4.56 -2.92
C TYR A 6 -13.30 4.06 -1.55
N ARG A 7 -13.23 4.94 -0.55
CA ARG A 7 -12.82 4.58 0.81
C ARG A 7 -13.74 3.54 1.43
N ASP A 8 -15.05 3.69 1.28
CA ASP A 8 -16.02 2.73 1.80
C ASP A 8 -15.92 1.37 1.11
N GLN A 9 -15.65 1.36 -0.20
CA GLN A 9 -15.41 0.13 -0.95
C GLN A 9 -14.13 -0.59 -0.49
N VAL A 10 -13.00 0.11 -0.43
CA VAL A 10 -11.74 -0.46 0.04
C VAL A 10 -11.90 -0.97 1.48
N LYS A 11 -12.57 -0.21 2.35
CA LYS A 11 -12.85 -0.67 3.71
C LYS A 11 -13.67 -1.96 3.73
N THR A 12 -14.67 -2.09 2.87
CA THR A 12 -15.47 -3.30 2.75
C THR A 12 -14.61 -4.48 2.31
N GLN A 13 -13.82 -4.32 1.25
CA GLN A 13 -12.90 -5.38 0.76
C GLN A 13 -11.87 -5.78 1.81
N ILE A 14 -11.26 -4.81 2.51
CA ILE A 14 -10.31 -5.04 3.60
C ILE A 14 -10.94 -5.86 4.72
N VAL A 15 -12.18 -5.54 5.12
CA VAL A 15 -12.91 -6.28 6.15
C VAL A 15 -13.27 -7.69 5.69
N ASP A 16 -13.72 -7.85 4.44
CA ASP A 16 -14.04 -9.17 3.86
C ASP A 16 -12.80 -10.07 3.78
N HIS A 17 -11.62 -9.48 3.61
CA HIS A 17 -10.33 -10.18 3.66
C HIS A 17 -9.73 -10.25 5.06
N GLU A 18 -10.51 -10.01 6.12
CA GLU A 18 -10.12 -10.21 7.52
C GLU A 18 -8.92 -9.37 7.98
N TYR A 19 -8.72 -8.19 7.40
CA TYR A 19 -7.76 -7.23 7.92
C TYR A 19 -8.29 -6.56 9.19
N GLU A 20 -7.42 -6.44 10.20
CA GLU A 20 -7.74 -5.84 11.49
C GLU A 20 -7.30 -4.36 11.52
N PRO A 21 -8.12 -3.44 12.05
CA PRO A 21 -7.70 -2.05 12.19
C PRO A 21 -6.65 -1.90 13.30
N LEU A 22 -5.61 -1.09 13.05
CA LEU A 22 -4.75 -0.59 14.12
C LEU A 22 -5.53 0.33 15.04
N SER A 23 -5.09 0.43 16.30
CA SER A 23 -5.63 1.43 17.21
C SER A 23 -5.34 2.85 16.67
N PRO A 24 -6.22 3.84 16.89
CA PRO A 24 -5.95 5.22 16.48
C PRO A 24 -4.69 5.84 17.10
N ALA A 25 -4.17 5.27 18.20
CA ALA A 25 -2.91 5.72 18.78
C ALA A 25 -1.70 5.19 17.98
N ASP A 26 -1.77 3.94 17.51
CA ASP A 26 -0.70 3.27 16.77
C ASP A 26 -0.71 3.60 15.27
N ALA A 27 -1.86 4.02 14.75
CA ALA A 27 -2.03 4.38 13.35
C ALA A 27 -1.49 5.79 13.01
N LYS A 28 -1.30 6.68 13.99
CA LYS A 28 -0.90 8.08 13.73
C LYS A 28 0.44 8.20 12.99
N PRO A 29 0.56 9.14 12.03
CA PRO A 29 -0.43 10.16 11.64
C PRO A 29 -1.53 9.68 10.68
N PHE A 30 -1.52 8.40 10.31
CA PHE A 30 -2.46 7.81 9.36
C PHE A 30 -3.74 7.39 10.07
N ASP A 31 -4.87 7.60 9.42
CA ASP A 31 -6.16 7.13 9.92
C ASP A 31 -7.11 6.98 8.72
N PRO A 32 -7.57 5.75 8.41
CA PRO A 32 -7.31 4.47 9.08
C PRO A 32 -6.01 3.78 8.63
N VAL A 33 -5.52 2.83 9.44
CA VAL A 33 -4.52 1.82 9.03
C VAL A 33 -5.05 0.44 9.40
N TRP A 34 -4.99 -0.51 8.48
CA TRP A 34 -5.34 -1.91 8.72
C TRP A 34 -4.13 -2.81 8.55
N HIS A 35 -4.17 -4.00 9.16
CA HIS A 35 -3.13 -4.99 8.97
C HIS A 35 -3.64 -6.43 8.95
N LYS A 36 -2.87 -7.30 8.31
CA LYS A 36 -3.10 -8.75 8.31
C LYS A 36 -1.77 -9.48 8.26
N GLU A 37 -1.67 -10.61 8.96
CA GLU A 37 -0.57 -11.56 8.77
C GLU A 37 -0.96 -12.61 7.75
N ASP A 38 -0.02 -12.97 6.89
CA ASP A 38 -0.25 -13.87 5.75
C ASP A 38 1.00 -14.73 5.51
N GLU A 39 0.85 -15.87 4.83
CA GLU A 39 1.95 -16.75 4.47
C GLU A 39 2.02 -16.90 2.94
N ASP A 40 2.98 -16.20 2.35
CA ASP A 40 3.20 -16.24 0.91
C ASP A 40 4.17 -17.40 0.55
N PRO A 41 3.84 -18.25 -0.43
CA PRO A 41 4.65 -19.42 -0.78
C PRO A 41 6.02 -19.08 -1.37
N THR A 42 6.21 -17.84 -1.86
CA THR A 42 7.43 -17.38 -2.53
C THR A 42 8.33 -16.55 -1.62
N ILE A 43 7.74 -15.74 -0.73
CA ILE A 43 8.49 -14.84 0.15
C ILE A 43 8.33 -15.14 1.65
N GLY A 44 7.53 -16.14 2.01
CA GLY A 44 7.31 -16.61 3.37
C GLY A 44 6.30 -15.77 4.15
N ARG A 45 6.45 -15.74 5.47
CA ARG A 45 5.54 -14.99 6.35
C ARG A 45 5.60 -13.50 6.04
N THR A 46 4.43 -12.91 5.89
CA THR A 46 4.27 -11.48 5.66
C THR A 46 3.33 -10.86 6.67
N LYS A 47 3.47 -9.55 6.86
CA LYS A 47 2.47 -8.72 7.51
C LYS A 47 2.22 -7.50 6.65
N VAL A 48 1.00 -7.40 6.17
CA VAL A 48 0.57 -6.35 5.25
C VAL A 48 -0.13 -5.27 6.06
N PHE A 49 0.19 -4.02 5.76
CA PHE A 49 -0.42 -2.82 6.31
C PHE A 49 -1.01 -2.00 5.18
N ILE A 50 -2.22 -1.49 5.34
CA ILE A 50 -2.94 -0.74 4.30
C ILE A 50 -3.45 0.58 4.88
N THR A 51 -3.31 1.67 4.13
CA THR A 51 -3.89 2.97 4.47
C THR A 51 -4.31 3.73 3.22
N ILE A 52 -5.24 4.67 3.36
CA ILE A 52 -5.72 5.53 2.28
C ILE A 52 -5.41 6.98 2.63
N ASN A 53 -4.52 7.61 1.88
CA ASN A 53 -4.21 9.02 2.03
C ASN A 53 -5.00 9.86 1.01
N GLY A 54 -6.00 10.58 1.49
CA GLY A 54 -6.88 11.39 0.65
C GLY A 54 -6.42 12.82 0.42
N ASP A 55 -5.11 13.07 0.46
CA ASP A 55 -4.57 14.40 0.21
C ASP A 55 -4.77 14.77 -1.27
N LEU A 56 -5.39 15.93 -1.51
CA LEU A 56 -5.76 16.39 -2.84
C LEU A 56 -4.61 17.10 -3.55
N GLU A 57 -3.59 17.55 -2.82
CA GLU A 57 -2.44 18.29 -3.34
C GLU A 57 -1.21 17.41 -3.52
N LEU A 58 -1.39 16.15 -3.93
CA LEU A 58 -0.29 15.21 -4.09
C LEU A 58 0.68 15.63 -5.21
N ASP A 59 1.94 15.84 -4.87
CA ASP A 59 3.08 15.89 -5.80
C ASP A 59 4.12 14.83 -5.42
N THR A 60 5.25 14.79 -6.13
CA THR A 60 6.32 13.81 -5.90
C THR A 60 6.97 13.95 -4.51
N GLU A 61 7.16 15.19 -4.01
CA GLU A 61 7.75 15.46 -2.69
C GLU A 61 6.83 15.00 -1.55
N ILE A 62 5.52 15.30 -1.66
CA ILE A 62 4.50 14.87 -0.71
C ILE A 62 4.35 13.36 -0.73
N LEU A 63 4.35 12.74 -1.92
CA LEU A 63 4.30 11.29 -2.07
C LEU A 63 5.50 10.63 -1.38
N GLU A 64 6.72 11.11 -1.64
CA GLU A 64 7.94 10.58 -1.02
C GLU A 64 7.90 10.70 0.50
N THR A 65 7.67 11.92 1.00
CA THR A 65 7.65 12.23 2.42
C THR A 65 6.60 11.40 3.17
N THR A 66 5.39 11.30 2.60
CA THR A 66 4.28 10.56 3.21
C THR A 66 4.55 9.05 3.20
N THR A 67 5.09 8.51 2.11
CA THR A 67 5.40 7.08 1.99
C THR A 67 6.52 6.67 2.95
N GLU A 68 7.57 7.48 3.11
CA GLU A 68 8.64 7.25 4.11
C GLU A 68 8.11 7.33 5.55
N SER A 69 7.20 8.26 5.82
CA SER A 69 6.53 8.36 7.11
C SER A 69 5.69 7.09 7.38
N PHE A 70 4.99 6.58 6.38
CA PHE A 70 4.24 5.32 6.49
C PHE A 70 5.17 4.12 6.70
N ARG A 71 6.32 4.04 6.01
CA ARG A 71 7.32 2.99 6.28
C ARG A 71 7.79 3.00 7.73
N THR A 72 8.01 4.18 8.30
CA THR A 72 8.41 4.31 9.70
C THR A 72 7.33 3.77 10.64
N LEU A 73 6.05 4.02 10.34
CA LEU A 73 4.94 3.43 11.07
C LEU A 73 4.91 1.91 10.94
N VAL A 74 4.98 1.37 9.71
CA VAL A 74 4.95 -0.09 9.46
C VAL A 74 6.06 -0.81 10.25
N GLY A 75 7.27 -0.27 10.24
CA GLY A 75 8.39 -0.82 11.00
C GLY A 75 8.22 -0.71 12.52
N SER A 76 7.52 0.31 13.00
CA SER A 76 7.27 0.52 14.44
C SER A 76 6.11 -0.33 14.97
N ALA A 77 5.08 -0.53 14.15
CA ALA A 77 3.90 -1.35 14.48
C ALA A 77 4.22 -2.86 14.52
N SER A 78 5.29 -3.29 13.84
CA SER A 78 5.81 -4.66 13.92
C SER A 78 7.32 -4.64 14.13
N PRO A 79 7.79 -4.32 15.36
CA PRO A 79 9.21 -4.24 15.64
C PRO A 79 9.85 -5.62 15.40
N PRO A 80 11.05 -5.67 14.80
CA PRO A 80 11.71 -6.94 14.55
C PRO A 80 11.98 -7.64 15.88
N THR A 81 11.31 -8.78 16.08
CA THR A 81 11.63 -9.70 17.17
C THR A 81 12.81 -10.57 16.76
N ASP A 82 13.71 -10.86 17.71
CA ASP A 82 14.86 -11.72 17.49
C ASP A 82 14.39 -13.12 17.05
N GLY A 83 14.46 -13.36 15.74
CA GLY A 83 14.09 -14.63 15.11
C GLY A 83 12.88 -14.62 14.18
N SER A 84 12.10 -13.53 14.07
CA SER A 84 11.00 -13.50 13.10
C SER A 84 11.51 -13.24 11.67
N PHE A 85 11.13 -14.13 10.75
CA PHE A 85 11.39 -14.02 9.31
C PHE A 85 10.26 -13.31 8.56
N GLN A 86 9.55 -12.39 9.23
CA GLN A 86 8.38 -11.72 8.67
C GLN A 86 8.82 -10.58 7.74
N ASN A 87 8.30 -10.57 6.51
CA ASN A 87 8.41 -9.44 5.60
C ASN A 87 7.24 -8.48 5.82
N LEU A 88 7.52 -7.19 5.99
CA LEU A 88 6.50 -6.18 6.20
C LEU A 88 6.20 -5.48 4.87
N PHE A 89 4.92 -5.38 4.56
CA PHE A 89 4.39 -4.71 3.39
C PHE A 89 3.53 -3.53 3.83
N GLY A 90 3.74 -2.36 3.23
CA GLY A 90 2.85 -1.22 3.38
C GLY A 90 2.28 -0.83 2.03
N TYR A 91 0.96 -0.71 1.94
CA TYR A 91 0.26 -0.15 0.79
C TYR A 91 -0.38 1.17 1.22
N ILE A 92 0.10 2.27 0.64
CA ILE A 92 -0.52 3.59 0.84
C ILE A 92 -1.19 3.99 -0.47
N ILE A 93 -2.52 4.05 -0.42
CA ILE A 93 -3.33 4.39 -1.57
C ILE A 93 -3.58 5.89 -1.60
N TYR A 94 -3.31 6.50 -2.75
CA TYR A 94 -3.65 7.88 -3.05
C TYR A 94 -4.78 7.90 -4.09
N PRO A 95 -6.05 8.03 -3.68
CA PRO A 95 -7.15 8.21 -4.61
C PRO A 95 -7.25 9.67 -5.05
N ARG A 96 -7.09 9.94 -6.34
CA ARG A 96 -7.18 11.29 -6.92
C ARG A 96 -7.71 11.22 -8.34
N ARG A 97 -8.21 12.35 -8.84
CA ARG A 97 -8.56 12.56 -10.25
C ARG A 97 -7.39 13.14 -11.03
N GLY A 98 -7.12 12.61 -12.22
CA GLY A 98 -6.22 13.20 -13.19
C GLY A 98 -4.79 13.34 -12.68
N PHE A 99 -4.11 12.21 -12.47
CA PHE A 99 -2.67 12.21 -12.28
C PHE A 99 -1.97 12.63 -13.57
N ASP A 100 -0.89 13.39 -13.44
CA ASP A 100 0.02 13.58 -14.56
C ASP A 100 0.91 12.33 -14.76
N GLU A 101 1.43 12.19 -15.97
CA GLU A 101 2.25 11.04 -16.36
C GLU A 101 3.55 10.98 -15.54
N GLU A 102 4.12 12.13 -15.19
CA GLU A 102 5.33 12.25 -14.37
C GLU A 102 5.14 11.67 -12.97
N LEU A 103 4.02 11.98 -12.29
CA LEU A 103 3.73 11.41 -10.97
C LEU A 103 3.43 9.91 -11.03
N ILE A 104 2.77 9.43 -12.10
CA ILE A 104 2.55 8.00 -12.31
C ILE A 104 3.89 7.27 -12.50
N GLU A 105 4.76 7.77 -13.39
CA GLU A 105 6.07 7.20 -13.67
C GLU A 105 6.92 7.17 -12.39
N PHE A 106 7.00 8.29 -11.68
CA PHE A 106 7.71 8.38 -10.40
C PHE A 106 7.20 7.34 -9.39
N ALA A 107 5.88 7.30 -9.17
CA ALA A 107 5.28 6.41 -8.18
C ALA A 107 5.41 4.93 -8.53
N THR A 108 5.40 4.55 -9.81
CA THR A 108 5.33 3.14 -10.24
C THR A 108 6.65 2.55 -10.74
N GLU A 109 7.59 3.38 -11.17
CA GLU A 109 8.86 2.92 -11.75
C GLU A 109 10.08 3.35 -10.95
N GLU A 110 10.06 4.54 -10.35
CA GLU A 110 11.25 5.13 -9.73
C GLU A 110 11.29 4.99 -8.21
N PHE A 111 10.12 5.06 -7.56
CA PHE A 111 10.04 5.24 -6.12
C PHE A 111 9.41 4.05 -5.40
N THR A 112 10.23 3.27 -4.71
CA THR A 112 9.80 2.27 -3.73
C THR A 112 10.57 2.48 -2.44
N VAL A 113 9.89 2.48 -1.29
CA VAL A 113 10.56 2.66 -0.01
C VAL A 113 10.85 1.30 0.62
N ALA A 114 12.12 0.88 0.53
CA ALA A 114 12.58 -0.39 1.08
C ALA A 114 13.65 -0.18 2.15
N ASN A 115 13.46 -0.77 3.33
CA ASN A 115 14.49 -0.86 4.36
C ASN A 115 14.45 -2.22 5.05
N ARG A 116 15.53 -2.99 4.87
CA ARG A 116 15.66 -4.38 5.34
C ARG A 116 14.53 -5.27 4.83
N ARG A 117 13.50 -5.50 5.65
CA ARG A 117 12.35 -6.36 5.36
C ARG A 117 11.04 -5.58 5.28
N THR A 118 11.09 -4.26 5.37
CA THR A 118 9.94 -3.39 5.21
C THR A 118 9.95 -2.82 3.80
N ASN A 119 8.92 -3.12 3.03
CA ASN A 119 8.70 -2.59 1.69
C ASN A 119 7.38 -1.83 1.71
N VAL A 120 7.39 -0.57 1.32
CA VAL A 120 6.18 0.26 1.20
C VAL A 120 6.04 0.73 -0.24
N PHE A 121 4.84 0.54 -0.77
CA PHE A 121 4.48 0.85 -2.14
C PHE A 121 3.41 1.93 -2.14
N PRO A 122 3.68 3.12 -2.72
CA PRO A 122 2.64 4.06 -3.08
C PRO A 122 1.83 3.50 -4.24
N LEU A 123 0.51 3.53 -4.10
CA LEU A 123 -0.43 3.08 -5.13
C LEU A 123 -1.34 4.25 -5.50
N LEU A 124 -1.42 4.59 -6.78
CA LEU A 124 -2.24 5.71 -7.24
C LEU A 124 -3.55 5.17 -7.80
N TYR A 125 -4.67 5.53 -7.20
CA TYR A 125 -5.99 5.14 -7.71
C TYR A 125 -6.62 6.31 -8.45
N ASP A 126 -6.69 6.22 -9.78
CA ASP A 126 -7.34 7.23 -10.61
C ASP A 126 -8.87 7.09 -10.49
N LEU A 127 -9.50 8.08 -9.87
CA LEU A 127 -10.96 8.09 -9.62
C LEU A 127 -11.80 8.32 -10.90
N ASP A 128 -11.21 8.86 -11.97
CA ASP A 128 -11.90 9.11 -13.24
C ASP A 128 -11.77 7.90 -14.17
N ALA A 129 -10.58 7.29 -14.25
CA ALA A 129 -10.35 6.07 -15.01
C ALA A 129 -10.75 4.79 -14.27
N GLU A 130 -10.98 4.90 -12.96
CA GLU A 130 -11.24 3.78 -12.04
C GLU A 130 -10.15 2.70 -12.15
N ALA A 131 -8.90 3.17 -12.19
CA ALA A 131 -7.71 2.38 -12.46
C ALA A 131 -6.68 2.54 -11.35
N LEU A 132 -6.09 1.43 -10.93
CA LEU A 132 -5.02 1.42 -9.95
C LEU A 132 -3.66 1.32 -10.65
N HIS A 133 -2.81 2.32 -10.45
CA HIS A 133 -1.43 2.32 -10.89
C HIS A 133 -0.55 1.71 -9.79
N THR A 134 0.13 0.63 -10.15
CA THR A 134 1.00 -0.16 -9.26
C THR A 134 2.41 -0.24 -9.81
N HIS A 135 3.38 -0.60 -8.99
CA HIS A 135 4.73 -0.85 -9.47
C HIS A 135 4.77 -1.93 -10.54
N THR A 136 5.69 -1.76 -11.49
CA THR A 136 5.98 -2.80 -12.47
C THR A 136 6.76 -3.94 -11.82
N VAL A 137 6.45 -5.18 -12.20
CA VAL A 137 7.16 -6.35 -11.69
C VAL A 137 8.52 -6.48 -12.39
N PRO A 138 9.66 -6.38 -11.68
CA PRO A 138 10.97 -6.46 -12.29
C PRO A 138 11.27 -7.90 -12.77
N ARG A 139 12.05 -8.02 -13.85
CA ARG A 139 12.34 -9.32 -14.48
C ARG A 139 13.17 -10.30 -13.64
N LEU A 140 13.94 -9.81 -12.67
CA LEU A 140 14.95 -10.62 -11.96
C LEU A 140 14.85 -10.48 -10.43
N LYS A 141 15.60 -9.55 -9.84
CA LYS A 141 15.73 -9.44 -8.39
C LYS A 141 14.52 -8.74 -7.79
N GLY A 142 14.03 -9.26 -6.66
CA GLY A 142 12.92 -8.68 -5.92
C GLY A 142 11.53 -9.05 -6.46
N ARG A 143 11.46 -9.79 -7.58
CA ARG A 143 10.22 -10.14 -8.29
C ARG A 143 9.06 -10.56 -7.36
N GLY A 144 9.29 -11.47 -6.41
CA GLY A 144 8.22 -11.95 -5.51
C GLY A 144 7.57 -10.85 -4.66
N PHE A 145 8.31 -9.82 -4.25
CA PHE A 145 7.74 -8.70 -3.51
C PHE A 145 6.79 -7.85 -4.37
N TYR A 146 7.14 -7.62 -5.63
CA TYR A 146 6.32 -6.87 -6.58
C TYR A 146 5.14 -7.71 -7.11
N GLU A 147 5.32 -9.03 -7.27
CA GLU A 147 4.21 -9.94 -7.60
C GLU A 147 3.18 -9.98 -6.46
N LYS A 148 3.62 -10.08 -5.21
CA LYS A 148 2.72 -9.97 -4.06
C LYS A 148 2.02 -8.61 -4.03
N GLN A 149 2.76 -7.51 -4.21
CA GLN A 149 2.15 -6.17 -4.27
C GLN A 149 1.05 -6.11 -5.31
N LYS A 150 1.31 -6.61 -6.52
CA LYS A 150 0.32 -6.59 -7.59
C LYS A 150 -0.90 -7.44 -7.25
N PHE A 151 -0.68 -8.64 -6.72
CA PHE A 151 -1.76 -9.54 -6.30
C PHE A 151 -2.63 -8.93 -5.20
N ASP A 152 -2.02 -8.46 -4.10
CA ASP A 152 -2.73 -7.83 -2.99
C ASP A 152 -3.50 -6.58 -3.47
N ALA A 153 -2.91 -5.79 -4.37
CA ALA A 153 -3.54 -4.61 -4.94
C ALA A 153 -4.75 -4.95 -5.83
N GLU A 154 -4.64 -5.98 -6.68
CA GLU A 154 -5.74 -6.46 -7.50
C GLU A 154 -6.89 -7.00 -6.64
N GLU A 155 -6.61 -7.79 -5.60
CA GLU A 155 -7.65 -8.39 -4.74
C GLU A 155 -8.35 -7.39 -3.80
N LEU A 156 -7.63 -6.36 -3.33
CA LEU A 156 -8.12 -5.52 -2.22
C LEU A 156 -8.49 -4.09 -2.63
N LEU A 157 -7.96 -3.60 -3.75
CA LEU A 157 -7.92 -2.17 -4.07
C LEU A 157 -8.44 -1.84 -5.47
N THR A 158 -8.78 -2.85 -6.27
CA THR A 158 -9.45 -2.64 -7.55
C THR A 158 -10.96 -2.86 -7.39
N LEU A 159 -11.73 -2.31 -8.33
CA LEU A 159 -13.16 -2.62 -8.39
C LEU A 159 -13.30 -4.11 -8.70
N ALA A 160 -14.01 -4.84 -7.83
CA ALA A 160 -14.43 -6.19 -8.15
C ALA A 160 -15.18 -6.14 -9.49
N SER A 161 -14.65 -6.81 -10.51
CA SER A 161 -15.38 -7.01 -11.75
C SER A 161 -16.60 -7.86 -11.42
N GLU A 162 -17.81 -7.31 -11.59
CA GLU A 162 -19.07 -8.07 -11.47
C GLU A 162 -19.11 -9.31 -12.38
#